data_AF-W4AQG0-F1
#
_entry.id   AF-W4AQG0-F1
#
_cell.length_a   1.000
_cell.length_b   1.000
_cell.length_c   1.000
_cell.angle_alpha   90.00
_cell.angle_beta   90.00
_cell.angle_gamma   90.00
#
_symmetry.space_group_name_H-M   'P 1'
#
loop_
_entity.id
_entity.type
_entity.pdbx_description
1 polymer ?
#
loop_
_entity_poly.entity_id
_entity_poly.type
_entity_poly.pdbx_seq_one_letter_code
_entity_poly.pdbx_strand_id
1 'polypeptide(L)'
;MKLKRLNTQDHFDQLKKGQLVIVKWKPGSYEYKKGHEIGHYNMYEINRNNEIILRKRDNIYFIIEMYLNRESNASDAYVLQAGYE
;
A
#
# COMPACT_ATOMS: atom_id res chain seq x y z
N MET A 1 10.81 12.82 8.95
CA MET A 1 10.05 11.77 8.23
C MET A 1 8.58 12.05 8.37
N LYS A 2 7.81 12.02 7.28
CA LYS A 2 6.37 12.33 7.29
C LYS A 2 5.60 11.20 6.59
N LEU A 3 4.48 10.78 7.18
CA LEU A 3 3.55 9.87 6.51
C LEU A 3 2.61 10.69 5.62
N LYS A 4 2.59 10.37 4.32
CA LYS A 4 1.61 10.90 3.38
C LYS A 4 0.56 9.82 3.12
N ARG A 5 -0.71 10.15 3.34
CA ARG A 5 -1.82 9.25 2.99
C ARG A 5 -1.93 9.12 1.48
N LEU A 6 -2.09 7.90 1.00
CA LEU A 6 -2.39 7.58 -0.40
C LEU A 6 -3.91 7.43 -0.49
N ASN A 7 -4.59 8.26 -1.26
CA ASN A 7 -6.06 8.31 -1.34
C ASN A 7 -6.58 8.89 -2.68
N THR A 8 -5.69 9.07 -3.65
CA THR A 8 -5.98 9.46 -5.04
C THR A 8 -5.05 8.69 -5.95
N GLN A 9 -5.39 8.53 -7.24
CA GLN A 9 -4.51 7.89 -8.22
C GLN A 9 -3.16 8.60 -8.33
N ASP A 10 -3.16 9.94 -8.40
CA ASP A 10 -1.94 10.76 -8.43
C ASP A 10 -0.98 10.48 -7.27
N HIS A 11 -1.49 10.13 -6.08
CA HIS A 11 -0.65 9.75 -4.95
C HIS A 11 0.11 8.45 -5.20
N PHE A 12 -0.53 7.49 -5.87
CA PHE A 12 0.09 6.22 -6.24
C PHE A 12 1.04 6.38 -7.43
N ASP A 13 0.70 7.20 -8.41
CA ASP A 13 1.54 7.44 -9.59
C ASP A 13 2.87 8.11 -9.25
N GLN A 14 2.92 8.87 -8.15
CA GLN A 14 4.14 9.48 -7.62
C GLN A 14 5.05 8.51 -6.87
N LEU A 15 4.60 7.28 -6.61
CA LEU A 15 5.37 6.31 -5.86
C LEU A 15 6.55 5.77 -6.67
N LYS A 16 7.66 5.53 -5.97
CA LYS A 16 8.90 5.00 -6.53
C LYS A 16 9.23 3.65 -5.91
N LYS A 17 9.82 2.77 -6.72
CA LYS A 17 10.38 1.49 -6.26
C LYS A 17 11.27 1.69 -5.02
N GLY A 18 11.08 0.82 -4.03
CA GLY A 18 11.82 0.84 -2.77
C GLY A 18 11.25 1.78 -1.71
N GLN A 19 10.25 2.61 -2.01
CA GLN A 19 9.58 3.39 -0.96
C GLN A 19 8.80 2.47 0.00
N LEU A 20 8.82 2.85 1.28
CA LEU A 20 8.08 2.15 2.32
C LEU A 20 6.61 2.55 2.27
N VAL A 21 5.77 1.60 1.87
CA VAL A 21 4.31 1.69 1.91
C VAL A 21 3.82 1.00 3.18
N ILE A 22 2.98 1.71 3.94
CA ILE A 22 2.33 1.21 5.14
C ILE A 22 0.87 0.99 4.80
N VAL A 23 0.36 -0.23 5.05
CA VAL A 23 -1.03 -0.58 4.79
C VAL A 23 -1.67 -1.02 6.10
N LYS A 24 -2.79 -0.38 6.44
CA LYS A 24 -3.67 -0.84 7.50
C LYS A 24 -4.73 -1.75 6.91
N TRP A 25 -4.84 -2.97 7.42
CA TRP A 25 -5.77 -3.98 6.96
C TRP A 25 -7.03 -4.00 7.84
N LYS A 26 -8.20 -4.16 7.21
CA LYS A 26 -9.49 -4.28 7.89
C LYS A 26 -9.52 -5.54 8.76
N PRO A 27 -10.19 -5.51 9.94
CA PRO A 27 -10.42 -6.69 10.75
C PRO A 27 -11.02 -7.83 9.93
N GLY A 28 -10.53 -9.05 10.12
CA GLY A 28 -11.02 -10.25 9.44
C GLY A 28 -10.42 -10.52 8.05
N SER A 29 -9.69 -9.56 7.48
CA SER A 29 -8.90 -9.80 6.26
C SER A 29 -7.78 -10.83 6.50
N TYR A 30 -7.25 -11.40 5.42
CA TYR A 30 -6.22 -12.43 5.50
C TYR A 30 -4.93 -11.93 6.18
N GLU A 31 -4.45 -10.73 5.83
CA GLU A 31 -3.27 -10.12 6.44
C GLU A 31 -3.51 -9.77 7.91
N TYR A 32 -4.70 -9.27 8.27
CA TYR A 32 -5.07 -9.04 9.67
C TYR A 32 -5.00 -10.34 10.48
N LYS A 33 -5.54 -11.44 9.96
CA LYS A 33 -5.51 -12.77 10.61
C LYS A 33 -4.11 -13.35 10.77
N LYS A 34 -3.13 -12.88 9.99
CA LYS A 34 -1.71 -13.20 10.14
C LYS A 34 -0.99 -12.35 11.20
N GLY A 35 -1.70 -11.46 11.89
CA GLY A 35 -1.12 -10.52 12.85
C GLY A 35 -0.55 -9.26 12.20
N HIS A 36 -0.80 -9.03 10.91
CA HIS A 36 -0.39 -7.82 10.21
C HIS A 36 -1.56 -6.85 10.12
N GLU A 37 -2.09 -6.34 11.24
CA GLU A 37 -3.06 -5.23 11.17
C GLU A 37 -2.44 -4.03 10.45
N ILE A 38 -1.18 -3.73 10.76
CA ILE A 38 -0.38 -2.70 10.09
C ILE A 38 0.81 -3.40 9.42
N GLY A 39 0.74 -3.53 8.10
CA GLY A 39 1.81 -4.08 7.27
C GLY A 39 2.73 -2.99 6.75
N HIS A 40 4.03 -3.28 6.69
CA HIS A 40 5.06 -2.40 6.13
C HIS A 40 5.73 -3.12 4.96
N TYR A 41 5.76 -2.48 3.80
CA TYR A 41 6.20 -3.10 2.55
C TYR A 41 7.09 -2.15 1.78
N ASN A 42 8.30 -2.59 1.44
CA ASN A 42 9.10 -1.89 0.44
C ASN A 42 8.49 -2.21 -0.92
N MET A 43 7.82 -1.24 -1.53
CA MET A 43 7.12 -1.49 -2.78
C MET A 43 8.09 -1.86 -3.90
N TYR A 44 7.73 -2.84 -4.70
CA TYR A 44 8.57 -3.26 -5.83
C TYR A 44 8.26 -2.46 -7.08
N GLU A 45 7.02 -2.50 -7.55
CA GLU A 45 6.54 -1.73 -8.71
C GLU A 45 5.01 -1.58 -8.65
N ILE A 46 4.47 -0.66 -9.45
CA ILE A 46 3.07 -0.67 -9.86
C ILE A 46 3.03 -1.30 -11.24
N ASN A 47 2.25 -2.37 -11.40
CA ASN A 47 2.16 -3.07 -12.67
C ASN A 47 1.15 -2.39 -13.62
N ARG A 48 1.04 -2.90 -14.86
CA ARG A 48 0.09 -2.39 -15.87
C ARG A 48 -1.39 -2.50 -15.49
N ASN A 49 -1.73 -3.30 -14.47
CA ASN A 49 -3.09 -3.48 -13.97
C ASN A 49 -3.41 -2.52 -12.81
N ASN A 50 -2.55 -1.52 -12.56
CA ASN A 50 -2.69 -0.58 -11.44
C ASN A 50 -2.65 -1.29 -10.07
N GLU A 51 -1.77 -2.27 -9.93
CA GLU A 51 -1.55 -3.02 -8.69
C GLU A 51 -0.15 -2.74 -8.14
N ILE A 52 -0.04 -2.37 -6.86
CA ILE A 52 1.24 -2.30 -6.17
C ILE A 52 1.64 -3.73 -5.79
N ILE A 53 2.83 -4.15 -6.21
CA ILE A 53 3.43 -5.38 -5.73
C ILE A 53 4.10 -5.08 -4.37
N LEU A 54 3.41 -5.40 -3.28
CA LEU A 54 3.91 -5.19 -1.91
C LEU A 54 4.91 -6.28 -1.50
N ARG A 55 4.69 -7.53 -1.94
CA ARG A 55 5.65 -8.64 -1.73
C ARG A 55 5.43 -9.75 -2.76
N LYS A 56 6.45 -9.99 -3.60
CA LYS A 56 6.38 -10.98 -4.69
C LYS A 56 6.31 -12.43 -4.20
N ARG A 57 7.11 -12.81 -3.19
CA ARG A 57 7.21 -14.21 -2.71
C ARG A 57 5.91 -14.74 -2.09
N ASP A 58 5.18 -13.88 -1.38
CA ASP A 58 3.93 -14.24 -0.70
C ASP A 58 2.69 -13.80 -1.50
N ASN A 59 2.87 -13.31 -2.74
CA ASN A 59 1.79 -12.84 -3.61
C ASN A 59 0.89 -11.77 -2.96
N ILE A 60 1.50 -10.82 -2.25
CA ILE A 60 0.75 -9.70 -1.65
C ILE A 60 0.69 -8.58 -2.67
N TYR A 61 -0.49 -8.42 -3.26
CA TYR A 61 -0.83 -7.39 -4.23
C TYR A 61 -1.83 -6.42 -3.62
N PHE A 62 -1.66 -5.13 -3.93
CA PHE A 62 -2.58 -4.07 -3.53
C PHE A 62 -3.19 -3.46 -4.80
N ILE A 63 -4.46 -3.79 -5.05
CA ILE A 63 -5.21 -3.29 -6.20
C ILE A 63 -5.65 -1.86 -5.87
N ILE A 64 -5.08 -0.86 -6.56
CA ILE A 64 -5.26 0.56 -6.25
C ILE A 64 -6.73 0.97 -6.43
N GLU A 65 -7.36 0.54 -7.52
CA GLU A 65 -8.76 0.87 -7.82
C GLU A 65 -9.71 0.39 -6.72
N MET A 66 -9.60 -0.88 -6.28
CA MET A 66 -10.42 -1.40 -5.18
C MET A 66 -10.21 -0.62 -3.89
N TYR A 67 -8.99 -0.14 -3.63
CA TYR A 67 -8.71 0.69 -2.46
C TYR A 67 -9.39 2.06 -2.55
N LEU A 68 -9.27 2.75 -3.70
CA LEU A 68 -9.90 4.04 -3.94
C LEU A 68 -11.44 3.94 -3.90
N ASN A 69 -12.01 2.83 -4.37
CA ASN A 69 -13.44 2.53 -4.34
C ASN A 69 -13.94 1.96 -3.01
N ARG A 70 -13.06 1.81 -2.00
CA ARG A 70 -13.35 1.27 -0.64
C ARG A 70 -13.73 -0.21 -0.58
N GLU A 71 -13.55 -0.94 -1.67
CA GLU A 71 -13.78 -2.38 -1.80
C GLU A 71 -12.59 -3.24 -1.33
N SER A 72 -11.41 -2.63 -1.19
CA SER A 72 -10.21 -3.32 -0.71
C SER A 72 -10.33 -3.79 0.74
N ASN A 73 -9.58 -4.85 1.07
CA ASN A 73 -9.33 -5.27 2.44
C ASN A 73 -8.42 -4.29 3.21
N ALA A 74 -7.73 -3.38 2.53
CA ALA A 74 -7.02 -2.28 3.16
C ALA A 74 -7.99 -1.16 3.56
N SER A 75 -7.87 -0.63 4.77
CA SER A 75 -8.60 0.57 5.22
C SER A 75 -7.83 1.85 4.90
N ASP A 76 -6.51 1.83 5.08
CA ASP A 76 -5.65 2.99 4.92
C ASP A 76 -4.31 2.59 4.30
N ALA A 77 -3.78 3.47 3.45
CA ALA A 77 -2.47 3.32 2.86
C ALA A 77 -1.67 4.62 3.00
N TYR A 78 -0.39 4.49 3.33
CA TYR A 78 0.52 5.61 3.51
C TYR A 78 1.86 5.32 2.86
N VAL A 79 2.59 6.36 2.49
CA VAL A 79 4.00 6.27 2.11
C VAL A 79 4.84 7.08 3.09
N LEU A 80 6.01 6.55 3.45
CA LEU A 80 7.01 7.28 4.20
C LEU A 80 7.76 8.22 3.25
N GLN A 81 7.60 9.54 3.43
CA GLN A 81 8.38 10.54 2.72
C GLN A 81 9.62 10.89 3.56
N ALA A 82 10.79 10.82 2.92
CA ALA A 82 11.98 11.49 3.42
C ALA A 82 11.68 12.99 3.42
N GLY A 83 11.82 13.64 4.58
CA GLY A 83 11.71 15.09 4.63
C GLY A 83 12.95 15.65 3.95
N TYR A 84 12.77 16.36 2.84
CA TYR A 84 13.75 17.33 2.40
C TYR A 84 13.19 18.69 2.84
N GLU A 85 13.99 19.41 3.61
CA GLU A 85 13.78 20.81 4.01
C GLU A 85 13.66 21.71 2.78
#